data_AF-A0A5S9MCV0-F1
#
_entry.id   AF-A0A5S9MCV0-F1
#
_cell.length_a   1.000
_cell.length_b   1.000
_cell.length_c   1.000
_cell.angle_alpha   90.00
_cell.angle_beta   90.00
_cell.angle_gamma   90.00
#
_symmetry.space_group_name_H-M   'P 1'
#
loop_
_entity.id
_entity.type
_entity.pdbx_description
1 polymer ?
#
loop_
_entity_poly.entity_id
_entity_poly.type
_entity_poly.pdbx_seq_one_letter_code
_entity_poly.pdbx_strand_id
1 'polypeptide(L)' 'MTTLRDGEQSPGVNLNAQEKLIIAKQLERLGVNIIEAGFPASSRGDFLGVQEIARTIKSCSVAGLARCVKR' A
#
# COMPACT_ATOMS: atom_id res chain seq x y z
N MET A 1 -3.60 -4.20 12.32
CA MET A 1 -3.10 -3.30 11.26
C MET A 1 -1.80 -3.92 10.75
N THR A 2 -1.79 -4.42 9.52
CA THR A 2 -0.57 -4.98 8.91
C THR A 2 -0.22 -4.08 7.73
N THR A 3 0.84 -3.29 7.87
CA THR A 3 1.15 -2.18 6.96
C THR A 3 2.18 -2.62 5.92
N LEU A 4 1.96 -2.28 4.65
CA LEU A 4 3.00 -2.40 3.61
C LEU A 4 4.03 -1.26 3.74
N ARG A 5 3.70 -0.22 4.50
CA ARG A 5 4.47 1.02 4.65
C ARG A 5 5.68 0.88 5.57
N ASP A 6 5.60 0.12 6.67
CA ASP A 6 6.77 -0.08 7.56
C ASP A 6 7.84 -0.94 6.91
N GLY A 7 7.43 -1.91 6.08
CA GLY A 7 8.36 -2.76 5.33
C GLY A 7 9.26 -1.95 4.40
N GLU A 8 8.71 -0.96 3.69
CA GLU A 8 9.46 -0.11 2.75
C GLU A 8 10.36 0.95 3.43
N GLN A 9 10.14 1.26 4.70
CA GLN A 9 10.95 2.25 5.43
C GLN A 9 12.17 1.63 6.12
N SER A 10 12.33 0.31 6.04
CA SER A 10 13.51 -0.39 6.53
C SER A 10 14.71 -0.11 5.60
N PRO A 11 15.90 0.25 6.12
CA PRO A 11 17.08 0.46 5.30
C PRO A 11 17.35 -0.76 4.41
N GLY A 12 17.30 -0.57 3.08
CA GLY A 12 17.53 -1.65 2.11
C GLY A 12 16.27 -2.36 1.58
N VAL A 13 15.06 -1.99 2.01
CA VAL A 13 13.81 -2.57 1.50
C VAL A 13 13.05 -1.50 0.71
N ASN A 14 13.21 -1.47 -0.62
CA ASN A 14 12.32 -0.73 -1.51
C ASN A 14 11.44 -1.73 -2.24
N LEU A 15 10.18 -1.86 -1.81
CA LEU A 15 9.23 -2.74 -2.49
C LEU A 15 8.74 -2.05 -3.76
N ASN A 16 8.93 -2.69 -4.91
CA ASN A 16 8.33 -2.22 -6.15
C ASN A 16 6.81 -2.46 -6.18
N ALA A 17 6.11 -1.87 -7.14
CA ALA A 17 4.66 -1.97 -7.22
C ALA A 17 4.12 -3.42 -7.34
N GLN A 18 4.87 -4.31 -8.01
CA GLN A 18 4.48 -5.71 -8.14
C GLN A 18 4.65 -6.47 -6.82
N GLU A 19 5.75 -6.23 -6.11
CA GLU A 19 5.99 -6.82 -4.79
C GLU A 19 4.93 -6.38 -3.78
N LYS A 20 4.59 -5.09 -3.75
CA LYS A 20 3.51 -4.56 -2.91
C LYS A 20 2.17 -5.25 -3.23
N LEU A 21 1.87 -5.49 -4.50
CA LEU A 21 0.65 -6.18 -4.92
C LEU A 21 0.61 -7.65 -4.48
N ILE A 22 1.74 -8.36 -4.59
CA ILE A 22 1.85 -9.75 -4.13
C ILE A 22 1.56 -9.81 -2.63
N ILE A 23 2.20 -8.94 -1.83
CA ILE A 23 2.00 -8.91 -0.38
C ILE A 23 0.56 -8.52 -0.06
N ALA A 24 -0.03 -7.53 -0.76
CA ALA A 24 -1.42 -7.13 -0.56
C ALA A 24 -2.40 -8.30 -0.76
N LYS A 25 -2.20 -9.14 -1.78
CA LYS A 25 -3.01 -10.36 -2.00
C LYS A 25 -2.85 -11.39 -0.88
N GLN A 26 -1.64 -11.53 -0.33
CA GLN A 26 -1.42 -12.43 0.81
C GLN A 26 -2.11 -11.92 2.07
N LEU A 27 -2.07 -10.61 2.31
CA LEU A 27 -2.77 -9.97 3.43
C LEU A 27 -4.29 -10.07 3.30
N GLU A 28 -4.82 -9.90 2.09
CA GLU A 28 -6.23 -10.14 1.78
C GLU A 28 -6.63 -11.59 2.10
N ARG A 29 -5.82 -12.57 1.65
CA ARG A 29 -6.07 -13.99 1.94
C ARG A 29 -5.98 -14.34 3.43
N LEU A 30 -5.15 -13.63 4.19
CA LEU A 30 -5.04 -13.77 5.65
C LEU A 30 -6.28 -13.21 6.39
N GLY A 31 -7.16 -12.49 5.69
CA GLY A 31 -8.36 -11.89 6.28
C GLY A 31 -8.10 -10.58 7.01
N VAL A 32 -7.04 -9.84 6.64
CA VAL A 32 -6.75 -8.53 7.21
C VAL A 32 -7.85 -7.54 6.82
N ASN A 33 -8.36 -6.76 7.76
CA ASN A 33 -9.44 -5.80 7.48
C ASN A 33 -8.97 -4.55 6.71
N ILE A 34 -7.74 -4.08 6.98
CA ILE A 34 -7.20 -2.84 6.41
C ILE A 34 -5.74 -3.04 5.99
N ILE A 35 -5.42 -2.68 4.74
CA ILE A 35 -4.06 -2.64 4.18
C ILE A 35 -3.67 -1.18 3.99
N GLU A 36 -2.63 -0.73 4.68
CA GLU A 36 -1.97 0.54 4.39
C GLU A 36 -1.02 0.34 3.20
N ALA A 37 -1.40 0.83 2.01
CA ALA A 37 -0.76 0.53 0.73
C ALA A 37 0.40 1.47 0.35
N GLY A 38 0.62 2.55 1.12
CA GLY A 38 1.74 3.48 0.92
C GLY A 38 1.30 4.94 0.97
N PHE A 39 2.10 5.83 0.35
CA PHE A 39 1.85 7.28 0.34
C PHE A 39 1.62 7.81 -1.09
N PRO A 40 0.36 7.88 -1.58
CA PRO A 40 0.05 8.26 -2.96
C PRO A 40 0.57 9.64 -3.41
N ALA A 41 0.79 10.57 -2.47
CA ALA A 41 1.30 11.90 -2.80
C ALA A 41 2.84 11.99 -2.80
N SER A 42 3.56 10.91 -2.49
CA SER A 42 5.02 10.86 -2.49
C SER A 42 5.60 10.97 -3.91
N SER A 43 5.09 10.17 -4.85
CA SER A 43 5.53 10.16 -6.24
C SER A 43 4.43 9.65 -7.17
N ARG A 44 4.59 9.84 -8.49
CA ARG A 44 3.69 9.23 -9.49
C ARG A 44 3.73 7.70 -9.42
N GLY A 45 4.89 7.11 -9.12
CA GLY A 45 5.04 5.68 -8.94
C GLY A 45 4.23 5.15 -7.75
N ASP A 46 4.31 5.83 -6.61
CA ASP A 46 3.53 5.51 -5.41
C ASP A 46 2.04 5.64 -5.67
N PHE A 47 1.61 6.69 -6.37
CA PHE A 47 0.22 6.87 -6.74
C PHE A 47 -0.30 5.69 -7.57
N LEU A 48 0.44 5.30 -8.62
CA LEU A 48 0.06 4.19 -9.49
C LEU A 48 0.07 2.85 -8.74
N GLY A 49 1.05 2.62 -7.87
CA GLY A 49 1.11 1.42 -7.04
C GLY A 49 -0.08 1.30 -6.09
N VAL A 50 -0.41 2.37 -5.35
CA VAL A 50 -1.57 2.39 -4.45
C VAL A 50 -2.88 2.23 -5.23
N GLN A 51 -2.99 2.90 -6.38
CA GLN A 51 -4.17 2.77 -7.25
C GLN A 51 -4.36 1.32 -7.73
N GLU A 52 -3.29 0.64 -8.12
CA GLU A 52 -3.36 -0.74 -8.61
C GLU A 52 -3.74 -1.72 -7.50
N ILE A 53 -3.20 -1.53 -6.30
CA ILE A 53 -3.58 -2.32 -5.11
C ILE A 53 -5.06 -2.08 -4.80
N ALA A 54 -5.52 -0.83 -4.77
CA ALA A 54 -6.92 -0.49 -4.53
C ALA A 54 -7.88 -1.05 -5.59
N ARG A 55 -7.42 -1.21 -6.84
CA ARG A 55 -8.21 -1.85 -7.90
C ARG A 55 -8.25 -3.37 -7.78
N THR A 56 -7.17 -3.98 -7.31
CA THR A 56 -7.04 -5.44 -7.26
C THR A 56 -7.70 -6.04 -6.03
N ILE A 57 -7.49 -5.42 -4.88
CA ILE A 57 -7.98 -5.89 -3.59
C ILE A 57 -9.46 -5.52 -3.43
N LYS A 58 -10.31 -6.48 -3.04
CA LYS A 58 -11.77 -6.31 -3.00
C LYS A 58 -12.38 -6.62 -1.65
N SER A 59 -11.75 -7.49 -0.86
CA SER A 59 -12.31 -7.99 0.39
C SER A 59 -11.75 -7.31 1.64
N CYS A 60 -10.80 -6.38 1.49
CA CYS A 60 -10.33 -5.54 2.57
C CYS A 60 -10.21 -4.07 2.17
N SER A 61 -10.25 -3.19 3.16
CA SER A 61 -10.11 -1.75 2.94
C SER A 61 -8.67 -1.39 2.61
N VAL A 62 -8.45 -0.55 1.61
CA VAL A 62 -7.13 -0.03 1.25
C VAL A 62 -6.99 1.41 1.71
N ALA A 63 -5.97 1.69 2.52
CA ALA A 63 -5.67 3.02 3.05
C ALA A 63 -4.36 3.56 2.45
N GLY A 64 -4.29 4.87 2.23
CA GLY A 64 -3.07 5.57 1.82
C GLY A 64 -2.77 6.72 2.76
N LEU A 65 -1.49 6.94 3.07
CA LEU A 65 -1.05 8.05 3.89
C LEU A 65 -1.35 9.39 3.19
N ALA A 66 -1.71 10.41 3.97
CA ALA A 66 -1.86 11.78 3.47
C ALA A 66 -1.23 12.76 4.45
N ARG A 67 -0.59 13.81 3.93
CA ARG A 67 -0.16 14.95 4.77
C ARG A 67 -1.38 15.81 5.10
N CYS A 68 -1.40 16.39 6.29
CA CYS A 68 -2.42 17.36 6.71
C CYS A 68 -2.14 18.74 6.10
N VAL A 69 -2.20 18.83 4.77
CA VAL A 69 -2.06 20.07 4.01
C VAL A 69 -3.27 20.23 3.10
N LYS A 70 -3.77 21.46 2.93
CA LYS A 70 -4.79 21.72 1.91
C LYS A 70 -4.16 21.47 0.54
N ARG A 71 -4.87 20.72 -0.29
CA ARG A 71 -4.54 20.53 -1.70
C ARG A 71 -5.08 21.67 -2.54
#